data_AF-A0A6L9FJ34-F1
#
_entry.id   AF-A0A6L9FJ34-F1
#
_cell.length_a   1.000
_cell.length_b   1.000
_cell.length_c   1.000
_cell.angle_alpha   90.00
_cell.angle_beta   90.00
_cell.angle_gamma   90.00
#
_symmetry.space_group_name_H-M   'P 1'
#
loop_
_entity.id
_entity.type
_entity.pdbx_description
1 polymer ?
#
loop_
_entity_poly.entity_id
_entity_poly.type
_entity_poly.pdbx_seq_one_letter_code
_entity_poly.pdbx_strand_id
1 'polypeptide(L)'
;MSVKVFYQHRVEGPELVNHDKVVSTYHEACDIIDNYPWAEEMEWCEKLGEGGGFFFIFGDEEDKYATFQFTPIDVDKGLLYLDVVIKSSFWNLFGRNAVSKNFDVMSIPEAKQQLKELFDYSIESLYRKYKK
;
A
#
# COMPACT_ATOMS: atom_id res chain seq x y z
N MET A 1 2.78 16.65 3.04
CA MET A 1 3.37 15.34 2.67
C MET A 1 2.36 14.67 1.76
N SER A 2 2.80 14.03 0.69
CA SER A 2 1.90 13.39 -0.27
C SER A 2 2.24 11.92 -0.42
N VAL A 3 1.22 11.09 -0.60
CA VAL A 3 1.32 9.65 -0.84
C VAL A 3 0.83 9.40 -2.26
N LYS A 4 1.64 8.69 -3.07
CA LYS A 4 1.19 8.18 -4.37
C LYS A 4 0.40 6.90 -4.13
N VAL A 5 -0.73 6.76 -4.80
CA VAL A 5 -1.61 5.60 -4.68
C VAL A 5 -1.80 5.02 -6.06
N PHE A 6 -1.23 3.84 -6.28
CA PHE A 6 -1.49 3.04 -7.46
C PHE A 6 -2.49 1.97 -7.07
N TYR A 7 -3.56 1.81 -7.83
CA TYR A 7 -4.53 0.74 -7.59
C TYR A 7 -5.15 0.22 -8.87
N GLN A 8 -5.65 -1.00 -8.83
CA GLN A 8 -6.19 -1.69 -10.00
C GLN A 8 -7.57 -2.24 -9.74
N HIS A 9 -8.52 -1.95 -10.62
CA HIS A 9 -9.81 -2.63 -10.70
C HIS A 9 -10.34 -2.63 -12.12
N ARG A 10 -11.36 -3.44 -12.39
CA ARG A 10 -12.06 -3.47 -13.67
C ARG A 10 -13.09 -2.34 -13.73
N VAL A 11 -13.33 -1.85 -14.95
CA VAL A 11 -14.31 -0.79 -15.23
C VAL A 11 -15.35 -1.28 -16.24
N GLU A 12 -14.89 -1.76 -17.40
CA GLU A 12 -15.73 -2.28 -18.48
C GLU A 12 -15.08 -3.51 -19.11
N GLY A 13 -15.15 -4.67 -18.43
CA GLY A 13 -14.66 -5.95 -18.96
C GLY A 13 -13.62 -6.64 -18.08
N PRO A 14 -12.98 -7.70 -18.60
CA PRO A 14 -12.11 -8.58 -17.80
C PRO A 14 -10.71 -8.02 -17.56
N GLU A 15 -10.33 -6.91 -18.18
CA GLU A 15 -8.99 -6.34 -18.08
C GLU A 15 -8.85 -5.42 -16.85
N LEU A 16 -7.79 -5.62 -16.07
CA LEU A 16 -7.45 -4.72 -14.95
C LEU A 16 -7.02 -3.35 -15.48
N VAL A 17 -7.63 -2.29 -14.93
CA VAL A 17 -7.29 -0.91 -15.27
C VAL A 17 -6.41 -0.33 -14.16
N ASN A 18 -5.30 0.31 -14.56
CA ASN A 18 -4.42 1.01 -13.63
C ASN A 18 -4.99 2.41 -13.31
N HIS A 19 -5.04 2.72 -12.02
CA HIS A 19 -5.37 4.04 -11.51
C HIS A 19 -4.19 4.58 -10.71
N ASP A 20 -3.87 5.86 -10.91
CA ASP A 20 -2.83 6.59 -10.17
C ASP A 20 -3.44 7.86 -9.60
N LYS A 21 -3.21 8.10 -8.30
CA LYS A 21 -3.60 9.32 -7.60
C LYS A 21 -2.50 9.76 -6.65
N VAL A 22 -2.42 11.06 -6.42
CA VAL A 22 -1.63 11.63 -5.32
C VAL A 22 -2.60 12.15 -4.27
N VAL A 23 -2.48 11.65 -3.04
CA VAL A 23 -3.30 12.06 -1.90
C VAL A 23 -2.44 12.79 -0.86
N SER A 24 -3.01 13.78 -0.20
CA SER A 24 -2.33 14.59 0.82
C SER A 24 -2.83 14.30 2.23
N THR A 25 -3.96 13.60 2.35
CA THR A 25 -4.58 13.29 3.64
C THR A 25 -4.90 11.80 3.77
N TYR A 26 -4.93 11.34 5.03
CA TYR A 26 -5.38 9.99 5.37
C TYR A 26 -6.81 9.70 4.91
N HIS A 27 -7.70 10.70 4.94
CA HIS A 27 -9.09 10.54 4.53
C HIS A 27 -9.21 10.26 3.03
N GLU A 28 -8.48 11.00 2.18
CA GLU A 28 -8.46 10.75 0.73
C GLU A 28 -7.96 9.34 0.41
N ALA A 29 -6.97 8.83 1.16
CA ALA A 29 -6.50 7.45 1.01
C ALA A 29 -7.57 6.42 1.42
N CYS A 30 -8.32 6.69 2.50
CA CYS A 30 -9.45 5.85 2.90
C CYS A 30 -10.56 5.87 1.84
N ASP A 31 -10.85 7.03 1.26
CA ASP A 31 -11.88 7.17 0.24
C ASP A 31 -11.57 6.31 -0.99
N ILE A 32 -10.30 6.19 -1.37
CA ILE A 32 -9.89 5.28 -2.47
C ILE A 32 -10.24 3.82 -2.13
N ILE A 33 -9.98 3.38 -0.89
CA ILE A 33 -10.30 2.02 -0.42
C ILE A 33 -11.82 1.83 -0.33
N ASP A 34 -12.56 2.83 0.14
CA ASP A 34 -14.02 2.79 0.30
C ASP A 34 -14.77 2.74 -1.03
N ASN A 35 -14.24 3.39 -2.06
CA ASN A 35 -14.84 3.41 -3.39
C ASN A 35 -14.35 2.27 -4.30
N TYR A 36 -13.52 1.36 -3.79
CA TYR A 36 -13.08 0.20 -4.55
C TYR A 36 -14.24 -0.79 -4.74
N PRO A 37 -14.43 -1.37 -5.94
CA PRO A 37 -15.53 -2.28 -6.23
C PRO A 37 -15.26 -3.69 -5.67
N TRP A 38 -15.16 -3.82 -4.35
CA TRP A 38 -14.74 -5.04 -3.64
C TRP A 38 -15.45 -6.32 -4.09
N ALA A 39 -16.78 -6.32 -4.06
CA ALA A 39 -17.57 -7.50 -4.41
C ALA A 39 -17.35 -7.94 -5.87
N GLU A 40 -17.37 -6.97 -6.80
CA GLU A 40 -17.19 -7.25 -8.22
C GLU A 40 -15.77 -7.76 -8.51
N GLU A 41 -14.74 -7.17 -7.89
CA GLU A 41 -13.36 -7.62 -8.06
C GLU A 41 -13.13 -9.02 -7.48
N MET A 42 -13.80 -9.39 -6.39
CA MET A 42 -13.74 -10.76 -5.87
C MET A 42 -14.37 -11.76 -6.83
N GLU A 43 -15.52 -11.45 -7.42
CA GLU A 43 -16.12 -12.31 -8.45
C GLU A 43 -15.19 -12.48 -9.66
N TRP A 44 -14.53 -11.42 -10.11
CA TRP A 44 -13.59 -11.50 -11.23
C TRP A 44 -12.33 -12.29 -10.86
N CYS A 45 -11.81 -12.11 -9.66
CA CYS A 45 -10.67 -12.87 -9.15
C CYS A 45 -10.97 -14.37 -9.11
N GLU A 46 -12.17 -14.76 -8.64
CA GLU A 46 -12.60 -16.17 -8.68
C GLU A 46 -12.72 -16.72 -10.10
N LYS A 47 -13.21 -15.92 -11.06
CA LYS A 47 -13.40 -16.32 -12.46
C LYS A 47 -12.08 -16.46 -13.23
N LEU A 48 -11.14 -15.55 -12.99
CA LEU A 48 -9.94 -15.39 -13.83
C LEU A 48 -8.64 -15.81 -13.13
N GLY A 49 -8.65 -15.96 -11.81
CA GLY A 49 -7.46 -16.24 -11.01
C GLY A 49 -6.53 -15.03 -10.83
N GLU A 50 -6.99 -13.83 -11.19
CA GLU A 50 -6.24 -12.57 -11.08
C GLU A 50 -7.11 -11.46 -10.47
N GLY A 51 -6.53 -10.72 -9.53
CA GLY A 51 -7.18 -9.61 -8.84
C GLY A 51 -6.31 -8.36 -8.86
N GLY A 52 -6.92 -7.24 -8.52
CA GLY A 52 -6.20 -5.99 -8.33
C GLY A 52 -5.49 -5.88 -6.97
N GLY A 53 -5.07 -4.67 -6.65
CA GLY A 53 -4.43 -4.34 -5.39
C GLY A 53 -4.14 -2.86 -5.28
N PHE A 54 -3.59 -2.46 -4.14
CA PHE A 54 -3.21 -1.07 -3.85
C PHE A 54 -1.74 -1.00 -3.46
N PHE A 55 -1.06 0.04 -3.93
CA PHE A 55 0.27 0.46 -3.47
C PHE A 55 0.21 1.91 -3.03
N PHE A 56 0.40 2.14 -1.73
CA PHE A 56 0.49 3.47 -1.11
C PHE A 56 1.94 3.78 -0.84
N ILE A 57 2.51 4.71 -1.61
CA ILE A 57 3.94 5.02 -1.62
C ILE A 57 4.17 6.41 -1.05
N PHE A 58 4.87 6.47 0.09
CA PHE A 58 5.30 7.69 0.74
C PHE A 58 6.81 7.88 0.59
N GLY A 59 7.23 8.93 -0.11
CA GLY A 59 8.65 9.25 -0.33
C GLY A 59 9.08 9.09 -1.78
N ASP A 60 10.37 8.89 -1.97
CA ASP A 60 11.01 8.70 -3.27
C ASP A 60 11.61 7.29 -3.34
N GLU A 61 11.13 6.51 -4.31
CA GLU A 61 11.59 5.13 -4.55
C GLU A 61 13.08 5.07 -4.91
N GLU A 62 13.63 6.17 -5.43
CA GLU A 62 15.05 6.31 -5.74
C GLU A 62 15.92 6.75 -4.56
N ASP A 63 15.34 7.11 -3.41
CA ASP A 63 16.07 7.52 -2.21
C ASP A 63 15.56 6.79 -0.96
N LYS A 64 14.52 7.34 -0.32
CA LYS A 64 13.89 6.79 0.86
C LYS A 64 12.38 6.80 0.69
N TYR A 65 11.76 5.68 1.03
CA TYR A 65 10.32 5.52 0.89
C TYR A 65 9.76 4.50 1.87
N ALA A 66 8.45 4.59 2.11
CA ALA A 66 7.64 3.56 2.72
C ALA A 66 6.51 3.19 1.76
N THR A 67 6.22 1.90 1.62
CA THR A 67 5.14 1.39 0.80
C THR A 67 4.24 0.49 1.62
N PHE A 68 2.96 0.82 1.72
CA PHE A 68 1.95 -0.17 2.07
C PHE A 68 1.39 -0.80 0.80
N GLN A 69 1.48 -2.11 0.70
CA GLN A 69 0.76 -2.90 -0.29
C GLN A 69 -0.46 -3.54 0.38
N PHE A 70 -1.64 -3.31 -0.17
CA PHE A 70 -2.87 -3.94 0.29
C PHE A 70 -3.46 -4.76 -0.86
N THR A 71 -3.54 -6.08 -0.70
CA THR A 71 -4.05 -7.00 -1.72
C THR A 71 -5.40 -7.54 -1.27
N PRO A 72 -6.51 -7.21 -1.95
CA PRO A 72 -7.81 -7.80 -1.69
C PRO A 72 -7.78 -9.33 -1.75
N ILE A 73 -8.39 -10.00 -0.77
CA ILE A 73 -8.58 -11.46 -0.76
C ILE A 73 -10.02 -11.89 -0.47
N ASP A 74 -10.85 -10.94 -0.04
CA ASP A 74 -12.29 -11.10 0.19
C ASP A 74 -12.96 -9.71 0.10
N VAL A 75 -14.28 -9.66 0.22
CA VAL A 75 -15.08 -8.43 0.13
C VAL A 75 -14.84 -7.43 1.26
N ASP A 76 -14.27 -7.89 2.38
CA ASP A 76 -14.09 -7.10 3.59
C ASP A 76 -12.66 -7.14 4.19
N LYS A 77 -11.72 -7.84 3.53
CA LYS A 77 -10.36 -8.04 4.02
C LYS A 77 -9.34 -8.25 2.90
N GLY A 78 -8.07 -8.04 3.26
CA GLY A 78 -6.93 -8.20 2.37
C GLY A 78 -5.66 -8.55 3.12
N LEU A 79 -4.61 -8.88 2.38
CA LEU A 79 -3.26 -9.00 2.90
C LEU A 79 -2.60 -7.63 2.92
N LEU A 80 -2.08 -7.22 4.07
CA LEU A 80 -1.36 -5.96 4.21
C LEU A 80 0.12 -6.20 4.46
N TYR A 81 0.94 -5.53 3.66
CA TYR A 81 2.38 -5.60 3.75
C TYR A 81 2.99 -4.21 3.73
N LEU A 82 4.04 -4.00 4.52
CA LEU A 82 4.80 -2.76 4.58
C LEU A 82 6.25 -3.03 4.22
N ASP A 83 6.80 -2.19 3.34
CA ASP A 83 8.23 -2.03 3.14
C ASP A 83 8.64 -0.61 3.52
N VAL A 84 9.75 -0.47 4.26
CA VAL A 84 10.39 0.82 4.53
C VAL A 84 11.85 0.75 4.14
N VAL A 85 12.27 1.68 3.31
CA VAL A 85 13.61 1.73 2.72
C VAL A 85 14.27 3.06 3.02
N ILE A 86 15.48 2.99 3.57
CA ILE A 86 16.39 4.12 3.73
C ILE A 86 17.67 3.78 2.95
N LYS A 87 17.95 4.45 1.82
CA LYS A 87 19.28 4.37 1.20
C LYS A 87 20.27 5.16 2.06
N SER A 88 21.43 4.58 2.39
CA SER A 88 22.43 5.27 3.22
C SER A 88 23.29 6.20 2.36
N SER A 89 23.21 7.51 2.56
CA SER A 89 23.91 8.49 1.72
C SER A 89 25.40 8.68 2.04
N PHE A 90 25.97 8.01 3.05
CA PHE A 90 27.37 8.21 3.45
C PHE A 90 28.15 6.89 3.37
N TRP A 91 28.94 6.75 2.30
CA TRP A 91 29.81 5.63 1.95
C TRP A 91 29.06 4.32 1.63
N ASN A 92 29.08 3.93 0.35
CA ASN A 92 28.50 2.72 -0.26
C ASN A 92 29.05 1.37 0.28
N LEU A 93 29.31 1.25 1.58
CA LEU A 93 29.90 0.07 2.23
C LEU A 93 28.91 -0.73 3.08
N PHE A 94 27.71 -0.20 3.36
CA PHE A 94 26.67 -0.93 4.07
C PHE A 94 25.39 -0.92 3.23
N GLY A 95 24.82 -2.11 3.02
CA GLY A 95 23.71 -2.35 2.08
C GLY A 95 22.45 -1.53 2.36
N ARG A 96 21.46 -1.69 1.48
CA ARG A 96 20.13 -1.05 1.59
C ARG A 96 19.55 -1.32 2.98
N ASN A 97 19.30 -0.26 3.76
CA ASN A 97 18.62 -0.38 5.04
C ASN A 97 17.12 -0.49 4.75
N ALA A 98 16.65 -1.72 4.60
CA ALA A 98 15.24 -2.04 4.41
C ALA A 98 14.70 -2.76 5.65
N VAL A 99 13.42 -2.53 5.95
CA VAL A 99 12.64 -3.37 6.85
C VAL A 99 11.29 -3.65 6.22
N SER A 100 10.82 -4.89 6.42
CA SER A 100 9.59 -5.39 5.86
C SER A 100 8.72 -5.96 6.98
N LYS A 101 7.42 -5.69 6.92
CA LYS A 101 6.46 -6.22 7.89
C LYS A 101 5.25 -6.77 7.15
N ASN A 102 5.03 -8.07 7.31
CA ASN A 102 3.75 -8.69 7.00
C ASN A 102 2.81 -8.51 8.21
N PHE A 103 1.64 -7.92 7.97
CA PHE A 103 0.57 -7.80 8.95
C PHE A 103 -0.46 -8.93 8.83
N ASP A 104 -0.21 -9.89 7.93
CA ASP A 104 -1.08 -10.98 7.57
C ASP A 104 -2.41 -10.46 6.99
N VAL A 105 -3.48 -11.22 7.20
CA VAL A 105 -4.83 -10.88 6.76
C VAL A 105 -5.43 -9.87 7.72
N MET A 106 -5.89 -8.74 7.19
CA MET A 106 -6.54 -7.68 7.95
C MET A 106 -7.87 -7.29 7.33
N SER A 107 -8.86 -6.94 8.16
CA SER A 107 -10.08 -6.29 7.70
C SER A 107 -9.78 -4.90 7.11
N ILE A 108 -10.67 -4.39 6.25
CA ILE A 108 -10.55 -3.05 5.68
C ILE A 108 -10.34 -1.96 6.76
N PRO A 109 -11.10 -1.93 7.88
CA PRO A 109 -10.88 -0.95 8.94
C PRO A 109 -9.50 -1.04 9.59
N GLU A 110 -9.00 -2.26 9.83
CA GLU A 110 -7.66 -2.48 10.41
C GLU A 110 -6.56 -2.04 9.44
N ALA A 111 -6.70 -2.37 8.15
CA ALA A 111 -5.75 -1.95 7.12
C ALA A 111 -5.69 -0.42 7.00
N LYS A 112 -6.84 0.26 7.04
CA LYS A 112 -6.90 1.73 7.09
C LYS A 112 -6.21 2.28 8.34
N GLN A 113 -6.44 1.67 9.51
CA GLN A 113 -5.76 2.09 10.73
C GLN A 113 -4.23 2.01 10.61
N GLN A 114 -3.69 0.96 9.99
CA GLN A 114 -2.25 0.84 9.70
C GLN A 114 -1.78 1.88 8.67
N LEU A 115 -2.56 2.11 7.62
CA LEU A 115 -2.24 3.07 6.56
C LEU A 115 -2.08 4.51 7.09
N LYS A 116 -2.78 4.86 8.17
CA LYS A 116 -2.64 6.15 8.86
C LYS A 116 -1.19 6.48 9.21
N GLU A 117 -0.37 5.47 9.43
CA GLU A 117 1.04 5.65 9.78
C GLU A 117 1.86 6.36 8.69
N LEU A 118 1.48 6.23 7.41
CA LEU A 118 2.12 7.00 6.31
C LEU A 118 1.91 8.51 6.45
N PHE A 119 0.87 8.93 7.17
CA PHE A 119 0.51 10.32 7.36
C PHE A 119 0.97 10.85 8.73
N ASP A 120 1.16 9.96 9.70
CA ASP A 120 1.53 10.32 11.08
C ASP A 120 3.05 10.29 11.33
N TYR A 121 3.81 9.53 10.55
CA TYR A 121 5.24 9.31 10.79
C TYR A 121 6.10 9.74 9.60
N SER A 122 7.34 10.13 9.90
CA SER A 122 8.40 10.19 8.88
C SER A 122 8.86 8.78 8.50
N ILE A 123 9.44 8.62 7.31
CA ILE A 123 10.00 7.34 6.82
C ILE A 123 11.04 6.78 7.81
N GLU A 124 11.89 7.62 8.40
CA GLU A 124 12.86 7.18 9.40
C GLU A 124 12.21 6.70 10.70
N SER A 125 11.07 7.30 11.06
CA SER A 125 10.32 6.91 12.25
C SER A 125 9.59 5.58 12.02
N LEU A 126 9.02 5.36 10.83
CA LEU A 126 8.49 4.05 10.41
C LEU A 126 9.59 3.00 10.42
N TYR A 127 10.75 3.28 9.82
CA TYR A 127 11.88 2.36 9.80
C TYR A 127 12.30 1.95 11.22
N ARG A 128 12.48 2.91 12.13
CA ARG A 128 12.83 2.63 13.53
C ARG A 128 11.76 1.84 14.27
N LYS A 129 10.48 2.07 13.95
CA LYS A 129 9.35 1.37 14.56
C LYS A 129 9.34 -0.11 14.18
N TYR A 130 9.55 -0.43 12.91
CA TYR A 130 9.43 -1.80 12.39
C TYR A 130 10.72 -2.60 12.38
N LYS A 131 11.90 -1.96 12.54
CA LYS A 131 13.21 -2.65 12.59
C LYS A 131 13.41 -3.55 13.81
N LYS A 132 12.59 -3.41 14.85
CA LYS A 132 12.77 -4.10 16.14
C LYS A 132 12.18 -5.49 16.14
#